data_AF-A0A9Q3K9F0-F1
#
_entry.id   AF-A0A9Q3K9F0-F1
#
_cell.length_a   1.000
_cell.length_b   1.000
_cell.length_c   1.000
_cell.angle_alpha   90.00
_cell.angle_beta   90.00
_cell.angle_gamma   90.00
#
_symmetry.space_group_name_H-M   'P 1'
#
loop_
_entity.id
_entity.type
_entity.pdbx_description
1 polymer ?
#
loop_
_entity_poly.entity_id
_entity_poly.type
_entity_poly.pdbx_seq_one_letter_code
_entity_poly.pdbx_strand_id
1 'polypeptide(L)'
;MGLGRTIQAIALIGTSKEQQIPNPHHSTHTIIIFPTRLITKWKSEISNHAQAGELKAKTYYVPTCHSLSDANISKCDIVITSYNTINQELKQMNTSTSCIFKINWHCIILGEAQ
;
A
#
# COMPACT_ATOMS: atom_id res chain seq x y z
N MET A 1 -13.09 -2.44 -15.06
CA MET A 1 -13.05 -2.55 -16.54
C MET A 1 -11.71 -3.12 -16.99
N GLY A 2 -11.67 -4.03 -17.97
CA GLY A 2 -10.48 -4.81 -18.39
C GLY A 2 -9.37 -4.04 -19.15
N LEU A 3 -9.16 -2.76 -18.84
CA LEU A 3 -8.18 -1.89 -19.52
C LEU A 3 -6.74 -2.04 -18.99
N GLY A 4 -6.46 -3.03 -18.15
CA GLY A 4 -5.10 -3.24 -17.61
C GLY A 4 -4.62 -2.20 -16.60
N ARG A 5 -5.51 -1.38 -16.02
CA ARG A 5 -5.15 -0.34 -15.02
C ARG A 5 -4.36 -0.90 -13.83
N THR A 6 -4.67 -2.11 -13.39
CA THR A 6 -3.94 -2.79 -12.30
C THR A 6 -2.50 -3.09 -12.69
N ILE A 7 -2.27 -3.61 -13.89
CA ILE A 7 -0.92 -3.92 -14.40
C ILE A 7 -0.13 -2.62 -14.58
N GLN A 8 -0.75 -1.57 -15.12
CA GLN A 8 -0.12 -0.25 -15.22
C GLN A 8 0.35 0.29 -13.87
N ALA A 9 -0.48 0.13 -12.83
CA ALA A 9 -0.12 0.54 -11.47
C ALA A 9 1.01 -0.33 -10.89
N ILE A 10 1.03 -1.64 -11.13
CA ILE A 10 2.13 -2.52 -10.70
C ILE A 10 3.45 -2.10 -11.38
N ALA A 11 3.41 -1.85 -12.69
CA ALA A 11 4.57 -1.38 -13.45
C ALA A 11 5.07 -0.03 -12.93
N LEU A 12 4.16 0.91 -12.64
CA LEU A 12 4.50 2.20 -12.03
C LEU A 12 5.25 1.99 -10.71
N ILE A 13 4.72 1.17 -9.80
CA ILE A 13 5.35 0.91 -8.50
C ILE A 13 6.76 0.31 -8.68
N GLY A 14 6.92 -0.65 -9.59
CA GLY A 14 8.22 -1.25 -9.90
C GLY A 14 9.23 -0.21 -10.40
N THR A 15 8.84 0.59 -11.39
CA THR A 15 9.72 1.65 -11.92
C THR A 15 10.04 2.74 -10.89
N SER A 16 9.08 3.13 -10.06
CA SER A 16 9.31 4.10 -8.98
C SER A 16 10.30 3.57 -7.93
N LYS A 17 10.26 2.26 -7.62
CA LYS A 17 11.21 1.62 -6.71
C LYS A 17 12.63 1.62 -7.28
N GLU A 18 12.79 1.36 -8.58
CA GLU A 18 14.10 1.33 -9.24
C GLU A 18 14.73 2.74 -9.38
N GLN A 19 13.90 3.74 -9.69
CA GLN A 19 14.35 5.11 -9.92
C GLN A 19 14.45 5.96 -8.63
N GLN A 20 14.22 5.37 -7.46
CA GLN A 20 14.20 6.11 -6.21
C GLN A 20 15.58 6.68 -5.87
N ILE A 21 15.69 8.00 -5.97
CA ILE A 21 16.76 8.77 -5.34
C ILE A 21 16.40 8.86 -3.85
N PRO A 22 17.29 8.45 -2.92
CA PRO A 22 16.97 8.48 -1.50
C PRO A 22 16.65 9.91 -1.05
N ASN A 23 15.39 10.14 -0.68
CA ASN A 23 14.94 11.40 -0.08
C ASN A 23 14.72 11.17 1.42
N PRO A 24 15.42 11.90 2.31
CA PRO A 24 15.29 11.72 3.76
C PRO A 24 13.90 12.05 4.31
N HIS A 25 13.07 12.77 3.54
CA HIS A 25 11.73 13.18 3.98
C HIS A 25 10.61 12.26 3.52
N HIS A 26 10.84 11.34 2.57
CA HIS A 26 9.80 10.48 1.99
C HIS A 26 10.15 9.01 2.19
N SER A 27 9.15 8.20 2.52
CA SER A 27 9.31 6.75 2.50
C SER A 27 9.45 6.26 1.06
N THR A 28 9.96 5.04 0.88
CA THR A 28 10.01 4.33 -0.40
C THR A 28 8.73 3.54 -0.69
N HIS A 29 7.77 3.58 0.24
CA HIS A 29 6.62 2.70 0.27
C HIS A 29 5.42 3.29 -0.48
N THR A 30 4.67 2.42 -1.14
CA THR A 30 3.39 2.77 -1.78
C THR A 30 2.22 2.24 -0.96
N ILE A 31 1.20 3.06 -0.75
CA ILE A 31 -0.08 2.62 -0.17
C ILE A 31 -1.15 2.53 -1.26
N ILE A 32 -1.86 1.42 -1.28
CA ILE A 32 -2.96 1.12 -2.20
C ILE A 32 -4.24 1.03 -1.38
N ILE A 33 -5.22 1.88 -1.68
CA ILE A 33 -6.50 1.96 -0.98
C ILE A 33 -7.60 1.52 -1.95
N PHE A 34 -8.25 0.38 -1.68
CA PHE A 34 -9.26 -0.20 -2.57
C PHE A 34 -10.51 -0.69 -1.81
N PRO A 35 -11.63 -0.92 -2.50
CA PRO A 35 -12.73 -1.69 -1.94
C PRO A 35 -12.24 -3.10 -1.51
N THR A 36 -12.63 -3.55 -0.31
CA THR A 36 -12.13 -4.78 0.32
C THR A 36 -12.21 -6.02 -0.58
N ARG A 37 -13.25 -6.10 -1.42
CA ARG A 37 -13.48 -7.21 -2.36
C ARG A 37 -12.37 -7.40 -3.39
N LEU A 38 -11.57 -6.36 -3.67
CA LEU A 38 -10.54 -6.37 -4.70
C LEU A 38 -9.12 -6.62 -4.16
N ILE A 39 -8.95 -6.67 -2.83
CA ILE A 39 -7.63 -6.86 -2.20
C ILE A 39 -7.00 -8.20 -2.60
N THR A 40 -7.78 -9.28 -2.61
CA THR A 40 -7.32 -10.62 -3.01
C THR A 40 -6.89 -10.65 -4.47
N LYS A 41 -7.64 -9.97 -5.34
CA LYS A 41 -7.28 -9.83 -6.75
C LYS A 41 -5.94 -9.12 -6.92
N TRP A 42 -5.74 -8.00 -6.23
CA TRP A 42 -4.46 -7.27 -6.27
C TRP A 42 -3.27 -8.10 -5.82
N LYS A 43 -3.41 -8.91 -4.77
CA LYS A 43 -2.34 -9.85 -4.37
C LYS A 43 -1.98 -10.83 -5.48
N SER A 44 -2.99 -11.38 -6.16
CA SER A 44 -2.78 -12.31 -7.27
C SER A 44 -2.11 -11.59 -8.44
N GLU A 45 -2.55 -10.39 -8.81
CA GLU A 45 -1.99 -9.62 -9.92
C GLU A 45 -0.53 -9.24 -9.66
N ILE A 46 -0.20 -8.80 -8.43
CA ILE A 46 1.19 -8.53 -8.02
C ILE A 46 2.02 -9.82 -8.13
N SER A 47 1.51 -10.95 -7.63
CA SER A 47 2.23 -12.24 -7.70
C SER A 47 2.42 -12.76 -9.14
N ASN A 48 1.50 -12.43 -10.05
CA ASN A 48 1.53 -12.91 -11.43
C ASN A 48 2.38 -12.03 -12.35
N HIS A 49 2.50 -10.73 -12.03
CA HIS A 49 3.11 -9.74 -12.92
C HIS A 49 4.38 -9.08 -12.37
N ALA A 50 4.68 -9.22 -11.08
CA ALA A 50 5.95 -8.80 -10.51
C ALA A 50 6.92 -9.98 -10.43
N GLN A 51 8.22 -9.74 -10.61
CA GLN A 51 9.22 -10.78 -10.40
C GLN A 51 9.21 -11.23 -8.93
N ALA A 52 9.36 -12.54 -8.71
CA ALA A 52 9.31 -13.12 -7.37
C ALA A 52 10.33 -12.44 -6.43
N GLY A 53 9.83 -11.83 -5.35
CA GLY A 53 10.64 -11.15 -4.34
C GLY A 53 10.96 -9.67 -4.63
N GLU A 54 10.61 -9.16 -5.81
CA GLU A 54 10.90 -7.79 -6.24
C GLU A 54 9.92 -6.77 -5.64
N LEU A 55 8.64 -7.11 -5.53
CA LEU A 55 7.62 -6.28 -4.87
C LEU A 55 7.00 -7.02 -3.69
N LYS A 56 7.31 -6.56 -2.48
CA LYS A 56 6.78 -7.14 -1.23
C LYS A 56 5.51 -6.41 -0.81
N ALA A 57 4.36 -7.03 -1.04
CA ALA A 57 3.07 -6.50 -0.63
C ALA A 57 2.59 -7.07 0.72
N LYS A 58 2.13 -6.20 1.61
CA LYS A 58 1.41 -6.56 2.84
C LYS A 58 0.04 -5.95 2.88
N THR A 59 -0.89 -6.64 3.55
CA THR A 59 -2.24 -6.11 3.76
C THR A 59 -2.38 -5.55 5.15
N TYR A 60 -3.11 -4.44 5.23
CA TYR A 60 -3.40 -3.74 6.44
C TYR A 60 -4.89 -3.81 6.79
N TYR A 61 -5.19 -4.23 8.01
CA TYR A 61 -6.52 -4.22 8.60
C TYR A 61 -6.44 -3.72 10.05
N VAL A 62 -7.53 -3.16 10.59
CA VAL A 62 -7.54 -2.47 11.91
C VAL A 62 -7.12 -3.35 13.11
N PRO A 63 -7.34 -4.68 13.18
CA PRO A 63 -6.71 -5.46 14.26
C PRO A 63 -5.20 -5.69 14.05
N THR A 64 -4.70 -5.46 12.82
CA THR A 64 -3.31 -5.66 12.40
C THR A 64 -2.44 -4.41 12.63
N CYS A 65 -3.00 -3.30 13.14
CA CYS A 65 -2.23 -2.09 13.47
C CYS A 65 -1.08 -2.37 14.45
N HIS A 66 -1.23 -3.30 15.40
CA HIS A 66 -0.13 -3.72 16.28
C HIS A 66 0.93 -4.58 15.57
N SER A 67 0.58 -5.19 14.43
CA SER A 67 1.49 -6.03 13.64
C SER A 67 2.26 -5.22 12.59
N LEU A 68 1.72 -4.10 12.10
CA LEU A 68 2.50 -3.11 11.32
C LEU A 68 3.25 -2.17 12.27
N SER A 69 4.26 -2.69 12.97
CA SER A 69 5.30 -1.84 13.55
C SER A 69 6.11 -1.17 12.43
N ASP A 70 6.75 -0.04 12.72
CA ASP A 70 7.64 0.64 11.76
C ASP A 70 8.64 -0.33 11.12
N ALA A 71 9.18 -1.27 11.92
CA ALA A 71 10.10 -2.32 11.47
C ALA A 71 9.51 -3.29 10.43
N ASN A 72 8.18 -3.49 10.44
CA ASN A 72 7.50 -4.38 9.50
C ASN A 72 7.10 -3.68 8.20
N ILE A 73 6.93 -2.36 8.24
CA ILE A 73 6.63 -1.52 7.08
C ILE A 73 7.90 -1.29 6.26
N SER A 74 9.04 -1.03 6.92
CA SER A 74 10.35 -0.91 6.25
C SER A 74 10.75 -2.14 5.42
N LYS A 75 10.16 -3.32 5.69
CA LYS A 75 10.44 -4.57 4.98
C LYS A 75 9.54 -4.80 3.74
N CYS A 76 8.60 -3.89 3.48
CA CYS A 76 7.62 -4.03 2.41
C CYS A 76 7.73 -2.87 1.43
N ASP A 77 7.34 -3.09 0.19
CA ASP A 77 7.28 -2.03 -0.82
C ASP A 77 5.86 -1.48 -0.95
N ILE A 78 4.86 -2.35 -0.73
CA ILE A 78 3.44 -2.06 -0.96
C ILE A 78 2.63 -2.38 0.29
N VAL A 79 1.80 -1.43 0.71
CA VAL A 79 0.78 -1.63 1.76
C VAL A 79 -0.59 -1.52 1.11
N ILE A 80 -1.39 -2.58 1.22
CA ILE A 80 -2.75 -2.64 0.67
C ILE A 80 -3.75 -2.53 1.81
N THR A 81 -4.65 -1.56 1.73
CA THR A 81 -5.69 -1.31 2.74
C THR A 81 -7.04 -1.04 2.08
N SER A 82 -8.10 -0.92 2.89
CA SER A 82 -9.43 -0.59 2.41
C SER A 82 -9.91 0.78 2.88
N TYR A 83 -10.80 1.41 2.13
CA TYR A 83 -11.43 2.67 2.54
C TYR A 83 -12.12 2.55 3.90
N ASN A 84 -12.74 1.40 4.20
CA ASN A 84 -13.35 1.15 5.50
C ASN A 84 -12.32 1.15 6.63
N THR A 85 -11.15 0.54 6.40
CA THR A 85 -10.03 0.52 7.34
C THR A 85 -9.53 1.94 7.59
N ILE A 86 -9.28 2.73 6.55
CA ILE A 86 -8.89 4.15 6.67
C ILE A 86 -9.92 4.93 7.48
N ASN A 87 -11.20 4.79 7.16
CA ASN A 87 -12.28 5.49 7.84
C ASN A 87 -12.40 5.11 9.32
N GLN A 88 -12.18 3.84 9.66
CA GLN A 88 -12.19 3.37 11.04
C GLN A 88 -11.03 3.98 11.83
N GLU A 89 -9.84 4.03 11.25
CA GLU A 89 -8.68 4.64 11.92
C GLU A 89 -8.81 6.15 12.08
N LEU A 90 -9.34 6.82 11.07
CA LEU A 90 -9.62 8.25 11.14
C LEU A 90 -10.63 8.58 12.25
N LYS A 91 -11.65 7.74 12.43
CA LYS A 91 -12.64 7.87 13.51
C LYS A 91 -12.09 7.57 14.90
N GLN A 92 -11.05 6.75 15.02
CA GLN A 92 -10.47 6.39 16.32
C GLN A 92 -9.68 7.53 16.98
N MET A 93 -9.64 8.73 16.38
CA MET A 93 -9.15 10.02 16.94
C MET A 93 -7.73 10.05 17.54
N ASN A 94 -7.01 8.93 17.57
CA ASN A 94 -5.61 8.86 17.93
C ASN A 94 -4.77 8.72 16.66
N THR A 95 -4.73 9.77 15.83
CA THR A 95 -3.78 9.86 14.70
C THR A 95 -2.33 9.69 15.16
N SER A 96 -2.06 9.98 16.43
CA SER A 96 -0.79 9.74 17.13
C SER A 96 -0.45 8.26 17.35
N THR A 97 -1.38 7.32 17.20
CA THR A 97 -1.10 5.87 17.34
C THR A 97 -1.22 5.11 16.02
N SER A 98 -1.94 5.64 15.04
CA SER A 98 -2.07 5.02 13.72
C SER A 98 -0.76 5.04 12.93
N CYS A 99 -0.21 3.87 12.63
CA CYS A 99 1.03 3.75 11.87
C CYS A 99 0.90 4.33 10.45
N ILE A 100 -0.24 4.15 9.79
CA ILE A 100 -0.42 4.55 8.39
C ILE A 100 -0.44 6.05 8.17
N PHE A 101 -0.88 6.83 9.16
CA PHE A 101 -0.97 8.29 9.08
C PHE A 101 0.34 8.99 9.49
N LYS A 102 1.30 8.25 10.06
CA LYS A 102 2.64 8.76 10.39
C LYS A 102 3.63 8.66 9.24
N ILE A 103 3.34 7.79 8.27
CA ILE A 103 4.24 7.51 7.15
C ILE A 103 4.01 8.55 6.06
N ASN A 104 5.09 9.19 5.63
CA ASN A 104 5.07 9.99 4.41
C ASN A 104 5.20 9.05 3.20
N TRP A 105 4.08 8.63 2.64
CA TRP A 105 4.02 7.69 1.52
C TRP A 105 4.66 8.27 0.26
N HIS A 106 5.42 7.44 -0.47
CA HIS A 106 5.95 7.83 -1.77
C HIS A 106 4.82 8.07 -2.78
N CYS A 107 3.86 7.15 -2.78
CA CYS A 107 2.75 7.11 -3.69
C CYS A 107 1.50 6.61 -2.97
N ILE A 108 0.37 7.24 -3.27
CA ILE A 108 -0.96 6.83 -2.80
C ILE A 108 -1.79 6.49 -4.03
N ILE A 109 -2.23 5.23 -4.14
CA ILE A 109 -3.08 4.76 -5.23
C ILE A 109 -4.48 4.53 -4.69
N LEU A 110 -5.44 5.32 -5.18
CA LEU A 110 -6.86 5.19 -4.86
C LEU A 110 -7.57 4.38 -5.94
N GLY A 111 -8.10 3.24 -5.54
CA GLY A 111 -8.81 2.31 -6.41
C GLY A 111 -10.30 2.54 -6.46
N GLU A 112 -10.88 2.44 -7.65
CA GLU A 112 -12.33 2.57 -7.86
C GLU A 112 -12.91 3.83 -7.18
N ALA A 113 -12.10 4.91 -7.09
CA ALA A 113 -12.55 6.21 -6.62
C ALA A 113 -13.45 6.82 -7.70
N GLN A 114 -14.66 7.20 -7.31
CA GLN A 114 -15.68 7.83 -8.16
C GLN A 114 -15.96 9.25 -7.68
#